data_AF-A0A5C5UV20-F1
#
_entry.id   AF-A0A5C5UV20-F1
#
_cell.length_a   1.000
_cell.length_b   1.000
_cell.length_c   1.000
_cell.angle_alpha   90.00
_cell.angle_beta   90.00
_cell.angle_gamma   90.00
#
_symmetry.space_group_name_H-M   'P 1'
#
loop_
_entity.id
_entity.type
_entity.pdbx_description
1 polymer ?
#
loop_
_entity_poly.entity_id
_entity_poly.type
_entity_poly.pdbx_seq_one_letter_code
_entity_poly.pdbx_strand_id
1 'polypeptide(L)'
;MRNMIITLTVVLAGALAVTDAMAQGRGGGRGGRGGFGGGGGGGVTLAQLLGVEKVADAVKLTDAQKEQVQEMRREMRGERGDRGQRGNFRDMTEEEREKAREERAAQRAEQEKAEAEKLASILDAGQMKRLKEIKVQVQGAAALLDPAVQTELGLSSETVAKLKETNEEAQQEMRDQMREMFSSGDREGFREKMTEMRDAMQKKLLGVLSDSEKAAFTAMQGDKIDITVQDLMGGRGRGGFNAGGGRNRGEGGGRNRDAGRPELE
;
A
#
# COMPACT_ATOMS: atom_id res chain seq x y z
N MET A 1 -60.87 47.72 1.76
CA MET A 1 -60.64 49.01 1.06
C MET A 1 -60.32 50.08 2.09
N ARG A 2 -59.35 50.96 1.76
CA ARG A 2 -58.80 52.11 2.53
C ARG A 2 -57.68 51.74 3.52
N ASN A 3 -56.46 52.31 3.53
CA ASN A 3 -55.70 53.34 2.79
C ASN A 3 -54.19 52.97 3.00
N MET A 4 -53.28 52.89 2.01
CA MET A 4 -52.54 53.94 1.26
C MET A 4 -51.51 54.78 2.07
N ILE A 5 -50.29 54.89 1.49
CA ILE A 5 -49.22 55.94 1.61
C ILE A 5 -48.01 55.60 2.52
N ILE A 6 -46.83 55.19 1.97
CA ILE A 6 -45.71 55.97 1.33
C ILE A 6 -44.84 56.68 2.40
N THR A 7 -43.68 56.15 2.80
CA THR A 7 -42.30 56.30 2.24
C THR A 7 -41.43 57.25 3.09
N LEU A 8 -40.32 56.77 3.66
CA LEU A 8 -39.07 57.54 3.78
C LEU A 8 -37.85 56.63 3.98
N THR A 9 -36.96 56.65 2.99
CA THR A 9 -35.62 56.04 2.96
C THR A 9 -34.60 56.90 3.70
N VAL A 10 -33.77 56.28 4.56
CA VAL A 10 -32.40 56.74 4.87
C VAL A 10 -31.48 55.53 4.88
N VAL A 11 -30.47 55.57 4.02
CA VAL A 11 -29.33 54.66 3.93
C VAL A 11 -28.29 55.09 4.97
N LEU A 12 -27.79 54.17 5.80
CA LEU A 12 -26.46 54.30 6.40
C LEU A 12 -25.83 52.92 6.62
N ALA A 13 -24.59 52.79 6.15
CA ALA A 13 -23.78 51.58 6.15
C ALA A 13 -23.20 51.26 7.54
N GLY A 14 -23.08 49.96 7.86
CA GLY A 14 -22.34 49.47 9.03
C GLY A 14 -22.11 47.96 8.91
N ALA A 15 -20.92 47.56 8.49
CA ALA A 15 -20.49 46.17 8.43
C ALA A 15 -20.30 45.60 9.83
N LEU A 16 -20.94 44.47 10.13
CA LEU A 16 -20.48 43.51 11.13
C LEU A 16 -20.68 42.09 10.58
N ALA A 17 -19.56 41.45 10.29
CA ALA A 17 -19.48 40.03 10.00
C ALA A 17 -19.87 39.25 11.27
N VAL A 18 -20.93 38.45 11.17
CA VAL A 18 -21.17 37.36 12.12
C VAL A 18 -21.01 36.07 11.33
N THR A 19 -19.93 35.37 11.67
CA THR A 19 -19.61 34.03 11.21
C THR A 19 -20.46 33.04 12.01
N ASP A 20 -21.43 32.41 11.37
CA ASP A 20 -22.04 31.19 11.91
C ASP A 20 -21.07 30.02 11.71
N ALA A 21 -20.12 29.94 12.64
CA ALA A 21 -19.23 28.80 12.83
C ALA A 21 -19.96 27.71 13.65
N MET A 22 -20.80 26.93 12.97
CA MET A 22 -21.37 25.64 13.42
C MET A 22 -21.55 24.82 12.13
N ALA A 23 -20.68 23.89 11.77
CA ALA A 23 -20.54 22.61 12.44
C ALA A 23 -19.22 21.95 11.99
N GLN A 24 -18.20 22.03 12.84
CA GLN A 24 -17.05 21.14 12.74
C GLN A 24 -17.50 19.75 13.16
N GLY A 25 -17.85 18.93 12.18
CA GLY A 25 -17.93 17.49 12.32
C GLY A 25 -16.58 16.94 12.78
N ARG A 26 -16.46 16.78 14.10
CA ARG A 26 -15.45 15.97 14.76
C ARG A 26 -15.67 14.51 14.34
N GLY A 27 -14.66 13.93 13.69
CA GLY A 27 -14.56 12.48 13.51
C GLY A 27 -14.74 12.04 12.07
N GLY A 28 -13.63 11.70 11.41
CA GLY A 28 -13.68 11.23 10.03
C GLY A 28 -12.36 10.68 9.54
N GLY A 29 -11.88 9.61 10.17
CA GLY A 29 -11.01 8.64 9.53
C GLY A 29 -9.60 9.11 9.17
N ARG A 30 -8.67 8.88 10.11
CA ARG A 30 -7.31 8.43 9.78
C ARG A 30 -7.44 7.17 8.93
N GLY A 31 -7.64 7.35 7.62
CA GLY A 31 -7.74 6.28 6.64
C GLY A 31 -6.44 5.49 6.66
N GLY A 32 -6.54 4.29 7.22
CA GLY A 32 -5.41 3.44 7.54
C GLY A 32 -4.52 3.20 6.34
N ARG A 33 -3.22 3.40 6.57
CA ARG A 33 -2.17 2.43 6.24
C ARG A 33 -2.60 1.47 5.12
N GLY A 34 -2.37 1.88 3.87
CA GLY A 34 -2.35 0.98 2.72
C GLY A 34 -1.18 0.01 2.88
N GLY A 35 -1.35 -0.95 3.77
CA GLY A 35 -0.48 -2.09 3.96
C GLY A 35 -1.02 -3.22 3.13
N PHE A 36 -0.22 -3.67 2.17
CA PHE A 36 -0.27 -5.00 1.56
C PHE A 36 -1.69 -5.56 1.30
N GLY A 37 -2.29 -5.15 0.18
CA GLY A 37 -3.62 -5.64 -0.24
C GLY A 37 -4.56 -4.59 -0.85
N GLY A 38 -4.13 -3.34 -1.02
CA GLY A 38 -4.96 -2.28 -1.62
C GLY A 38 -4.92 -2.29 -3.15
N GLY A 39 -5.82 -3.04 -3.78
CA GLY A 39 -6.44 -2.73 -5.09
C GLY A 39 -5.54 -2.20 -6.21
N GLY A 40 -4.38 -2.82 -6.45
CA GLY A 40 -3.53 -2.52 -7.59
C GLY A 40 -2.49 -3.63 -7.72
N GLY A 41 -2.61 -4.44 -8.78
CA GLY A 41 -1.97 -5.74 -8.99
C GLY A 41 -0.45 -5.72 -9.17
N GLY A 42 0.28 -5.04 -8.30
CA GLY A 42 1.72 -5.21 -8.14
C GLY A 42 1.97 -6.10 -6.93
N GLY A 43 2.63 -7.24 -7.14
CA GLY A 43 3.12 -8.08 -6.06
C GLY A 43 4.23 -7.40 -5.24
N VAL A 44 4.90 -8.17 -4.40
CA VAL A 44 6.04 -7.65 -3.62
C VAL A 44 7.21 -7.32 -4.54
N THR A 45 7.80 -6.14 -4.40
CA THR A 45 9.00 -5.76 -5.16
C THR A 45 10.27 -6.34 -4.53
N LEU A 46 11.35 -6.44 -5.31
CA LEU A 46 12.65 -6.92 -4.84
C LEU A 46 13.19 -6.03 -3.72
N ALA A 47 13.11 -4.69 -3.85
CA ALA A 47 13.55 -3.82 -2.79
C ALA A 47 12.69 -4.02 -1.57
N GLN A 48 11.36 -4.16 -1.67
CA GLN A 48 10.48 -4.39 -0.51
C GLN A 48 10.92 -5.62 0.30
N LEU A 49 11.27 -6.73 -0.37
CA LEU A 49 11.75 -7.95 0.26
C LEU A 49 13.04 -7.74 1.06
N LEU A 50 14.00 -6.97 0.56
CA LEU A 50 15.26 -6.69 1.27
C LEU A 50 15.07 -5.87 2.57
N GLY A 51 13.88 -5.36 2.84
CA GLY A 51 13.54 -4.73 4.12
C GLY A 51 13.09 -5.69 5.19
N VAL A 52 12.85 -6.95 4.83
CA VAL A 52 12.55 -8.02 5.77
C VAL A 52 13.88 -8.60 6.23
N GLU A 53 14.12 -8.57 7.53
CA GLU A 53 15.38 -9.01 8.15
C GLU A 53 15.75 -10.44 7.73
N LYS A 54 14.79 -11.37 7.82
CA LYS A 54 14.96 -12.77 7.36
C LYS A 54 15.44 -12.86 5.90
N VAL A 55 14.97 -11.98 5.02
CA VAL A 55 15.38 -11.97 3.61
C VAL A 55 16.78 -11.40 3.47
N ALA A 56 17.06 -10.28 4.14
CA ALA A 56 18.40 -9.68 4.13
C ALA A 56 19.47 -10.67 4.62
N ASP A 57 19.16 -11.45 5.64
CA ASP A 57 20.04 -12.47 6.18
C ASP A 57 20.17 -13.69 5.25
N ALA A 58 19.07 -14.15 4.65
CA ALA A 58 19.09 -15.25 3.69
C ALA A 58 19.88 -14.91 2.41
N VAL A 59 19.84 -13.64 2.00
CA VAL A 59 20.64 -13.09 0.90
C VAL A 59 22.07 -12.77 1.38
N LYS A 60 22.35 -12.82 2.68
CA LYS A 60 23.66 -12.53 3.28
C LYS A 60 24.14 -11.12 2.93
N LEU A 61 23.27 -10.12 3.04
CA LEU A 61 23.65 -8.73 2.82
C LEU A 61 24.69 -8.30 3.85
N THR A 62 25.76 -7.67 3.37
CA THR A 62 26.72 -6.98 4.25
C THR A 62 26.09 -5.71 4.83
N ASP A 63 26.67 -5.17 5.90
CA ASP A 63 26.17 -3.93 6.51
C ASP A 63 26.25 -2.76 5.52
N ALA A 64 27.33 -2.68 4.73
CA ALA A 64 27.45 -1.69 3.65
C ALA A 64 26.34 -1.83 2.60
N GLN A 65 26.01 -3.06 2.18
CA GLN A 65 24.90 -3.29 1.25
C GLN A 65 23.55 -2.95 1.87
N LYS A 66 23.33 -3.24 3.16
CA LYS A 66 22.12 -2.84 3.88
C LYS A 66 21.96 -1.32 3.88
N GLU A 67 23.03 -0.56 4.10
CA GLU A 67 23.01 0.91 4.04
C GLU A 67 22.72 1.42 2.62
N GLN A 68 23.37 0.87 1.60
CA GLN A 68 23.12 1.23 0.20
C GLN A 68 21.67 0.93 -0.23
N VAL A 69 21.12 -0.21 0.15
CA VAL A 69 19.71 -0.56 -0.11
C VAL A 69 18.77 0.41 0.61
N GLN A 70 19.08 0.81 1.85
CA GLN A 70 18.30 1.81 2.58
C GLN A 70 18.33 3.19 1.90
N GLU A 71 19.50 3.63 1.42
CA GLU A 71 19.62 4.90 0.71
C GLU A 71 18.86 4.88 -0.61
N MET A 72 19.04 3.83 -1.43
CA MET A 72 18.28 3.64 -2.66
C MET A 72 16.76 3.68 -2.39
N ARG A 73 16.29 3.06 -1.31
CA ARG A 73 14.87 3.11 -0.92
C ARG A 73 14.42 4.50 -0.48
N ARG A 74 15.29 5.29 0.16
CA ARG A 74 15.01 6.70 0.54
C ARG A 74 14.88 7.57 -0.70
N GLU A 75 15.82 7.47 -1.64
CA GLU A 75 15.78 8.17 -2.94
C GLU A 75 14.49 7.83 -3.70
N MET A 76 14.21 6.54 -3.89
CA MET A 76 13.02 6.06 -4.61
C MET A 76 11.72 6.50 -3.92
N ARG A 77 11.72 6.65 -2.59
CA ARG A 77 10.58 7.20 -1.85
C ARG A 77 10.45 8.71 -2.02
N GLY A 78 11.57 9.45 -2.06
CA GLY A 78 11.60 10.88 -2.35
C GLY A 78 11.07 11.18 -3.75
N GLU A 79 11.51 10.41 -4.74
CA GLU A 79 11.02 10.48 -6.13
C GLU A 79 9.53 10.11 -6.27
N ARG A 80 9.02 9.22 -5.42
CA ARG A 80 7.58 8.87 -5.33
C ARG A 80 6.74 9.91 -4.58
N GLY A 81 7.37 10.72 -3.72
CA GLY A 81 6.69 11.75 -2.91
C GLY A 81 6.12 12.90 -3.74
N ASP A 82 6.65 13.08 -4.95
CA ASP A 82 6.31 14.19 -5.86
C ASP A 82 5.37 13.77 -7.02
N ARG A 83 5.18 12.46 -7.24
CA ARG A 83 4.22 11.96 -8.24
C ARG A 83 2.81 11.93 -7.68
N GLY A 84 2.21 13.12 -7.68
CA GLY A 84 0.88 13.33 -8.24
C GLY A 84 -0.26 12.63 -7.51
N GLN A 85 -1.07 13.45 -6.84
CA GLN A 85 -2.53 13.34 -6.80
C GLN A 85 -3.08 11.92 -6.94
N ARG A 86 -3.49 11.33 -5.82
CA ARG A 86 -4.57 10.35 -5.85
C ARG A 86 -5.78 11.08 -6.43
N GLY A 87 -5.91 11.09 -7.76
CA GLY A 87 -7.10 11.56 -8.45
C GLY A 87 -8.30 10.89 -7.80
N ASN A 88 -9.41 11.62 -7.67
CA ASN A 88 -10.58 11.07 -7.00
C ASN A 88 -11.16 9.96 -7.89
N PHE A 89 -10.67 8.72 -7.71
CA PHE A 89 -11.09 7.52 -8.45
C PHE A 89 -12.61 7.29 -8.37
N ARG A 90 -13.30 7.95 -7.44
CA ARG A 90 -14.75 7.94 -7.29
C ARG A 90 -15.49 8.74 -8.36
N ASP A 91 -14.89 9.80 -8.90
CA ASP A 91 -15.55 10.71 -9.84
C ASP A 91 -15.20 10.37 -11.31
N MET A 92 -14.25 9.46 -11.52
CA MET A 92 -13.81 9.04 -12.86
C MET A 92 -14.83 8.07 -13.50
N THR A 93 -15.04 8.23 -14.80
CA THR A 93 -15.77 7.27 -15.63
C THR A 93 -15.07 5.91 -15.67
N GLU A 94 -15.75 4.85 -16.13
CA GLU A 94 -15.12 3.52 -16.21
C GLU A 94 -13.90 3.52 -17.16
N GLU A 95 -14.01 4.20 -18.31
CA GLU A 95 -12.93 4.30 -19.29
C GLU A 95 -11.72 5.07 -18.74
N GLU A 96 -11.96 6.17 -18.02
CA GLU A 96 -10.88 6.91 -17.34
C GLU A 96 -10.24 6.09 -16.23
N ARG A 97 -11.02 5.27 -15.50
CA ARG A 97 -10.49 4.35 -14.48
C ARG A 97 -9.67 3.22 -15.08
N GLU A 98 -10.03 2.73 -16.26
CA GLU A 98 -9.25 1.74 -17.01
C GLU A 98 -7.91 2.33 -17.46
N LYS A 99 -7.93 3.48 -18.14
CA LYS A 99 -6.70 4.20 -18.54
C LYS A 99 -5.80 4.51 -17.34
N ALA A 100 -6.37 4.96 -16.22
CA ALA A 100 -5.60 5.21 -14.99
C ALA A 100 -5.07 3.92 -14.33
N ARG A 101 -5.67 2.75 -14.57
CA ARG A 101 -5.12 1.46 -14.13
C ARG A 101 -3.95 1.07 -15.01
N GLU A 102 -4.08 1.17 -16.33
CA GLU A 102 -3.02 0.88 -17.29
C GLU A 102 -1.80 1.77 -17.09
N GLU A 103 -2.00 3.09 -16.96
CA GLU A 103 -0.91 4.03 -16.73
C GLU A 103 -0.17 3.71 -15.42
N ARG A 104 -0.91 3.42 -14.34
CA ARG A 104 -0.30 3.01 -13.07
C ARG A 104 0.43 1.67 -13.17
N ALA A 105 -0.07 0.73 -13.99
CA ALA A 105 0.60 -0.54 -14.22
C ALA A 105 1.93 -0.33 -14.98
N ALA A 106 1.91 0.49 -16.04
CA ALA A 106 3.11 0.85 -16.79
C ALA A 106 4.14 1.58 -15.92
N GLN A 107 3.71 2.58 -15.15
CA GLN A 107 4.58 3.29 -14.20
C GLN A 107 5.18 2.36 -13.15
N ARG A 108 4.43 1.37 -12.67
CA ARG A 108 4.95 0.36 -11.72
C ARG A 108 5.98 -0.53 -12.38
N ALA A 109 5.72 -1.03 -13.59
CA ALA A 109 6.68 -1.87 -14.31
C ALA A 109 8.00 -1.13 -14.57
N GLU A 110 7.93 0.14 -14.97
CA GLU A 110 9.11 0.98 -15.15
C GLU A 110 9.87 1.20 -13.84
N GLN A 111 9.16 1.50 -12.75
CA GLN A 111 9.78 1.64 -11.43
C GLN A 111 10.43 0.34 -10.94
N GLU A 112 9.77 -0.80 -11.14
CA GLU A 112 10.32 -2.10 -10.75
C GLU A 112 11.57 -2.44 -11.56
N LYS A 113 11.60 -2.08 -12.85
CA LYS A 113 12.79 -2.25 -13.69
C LYS A 113 13.95 -1.38 -13.21
N ALA A 114 13.70 -0.07 -12.99
CA ALA A 114 14.72 0.85 -12.48
C ALA A 114 15.23 0.43 -11.08
N GLU A 115 14.33 -0.07 -10.22
CA GLU A 115 14.66 -0.62 -8.91
C GLU A 115 15.55 -1.86 -9.03
N ALA A 116 15.22 -2.79 -9.93
CA ALA A 116 16.02 -3.98 -10.18
C ALA A 116 17.43 -3.64 -10.72
N GLU A 117 17.55 -2.65 -11.60
CA GLU A 117 18.83 -2.16 -12.13
C GLU A 117 19.69 -1.54 -11.03
N LYS A 118 19.12 -0.67 -10.18
CA LYS A 118 19.83 -0.11 -9.01
C LYS A 118 20.25 -1.21 -8.02
N LEU A 119 19.44 -2.23 -7.82
CA LEU A 119 19.82 -3.35 -6.94
C LEU A 119 20.95 -4.19 -7.53
N ALA A 120 21.03 -4.33 -8.85
CA ALA A 120 22.09 -5.09 -9.51
C ALA A 120 23.49 -4.45 -9.40
N SER A 121 23.57 -3.16 -9.08
CA SER A 121 24.85 -2.50 -8.78
C SER A 121 25.27 -2.62 -7.31
N ILE A 122 24.36 -3.01 -6.41
CA ILE A 122 24.60 -3.16 -4.97
C ILE A 122 24.84 -4.63 -4.62
N LEU A 123 24.08 -5.53 -5.24
CA LEU A 123 24.10 -6.96 -4.97
C LEU A 123 24.96 -7.70 -5.98
N ASP A 124 25.68 -8.72 -5.52
CA ASP A 124 26.33 -9.65 -6.44
C ASP A 124 25.31 -10.57 -7.13
N ALA A 125 25.78 -11.33 -8.13
CA ALA A 125 24.92 -12.21 -8.92
C ALA A 125 24.24 -13.32 -8.08
N GLY A 126 24.93 -13.85 -7.07
CA GLY A 126 24.38 -14.89 -6.19
C GLY A 126 23.31 -14.33 -5.26
N GLN A 127 23.55 -13.15 -4.70
CA GLN A 127 22.59 -12.42 -3.87
C GLN A 127 21.34 -12.04 -4.66
N MET A 128 21.52 -11.53 -5.88
CA MET A 128 20.41 -11.18 -6.76
C MET A 128 19.60 -12.43 -7.14
N LYS A 129 20.26 -13.54 -7.46
CA LYS A 129 19.59 -14.82 -7.74
C LYS A 129 18.76 -15.27 -6.54
N ARG A 130 19.35 -15.28 -5.35
CA ARG A 130 18.65 -15.69 -4.12
C ARG A 130 17.45 -14.79 -3.81
N LEU A 131 17.58 -13.48 -4.05
CA LEU A 131 16.48 -12.54 -3.86
C LEU A 131 15.33 -12.80 -4.84
N LYS A 132 15.62 -13.13 -6.10
CA LYS A 132 14.60 -13.51 -7.10
C LYS A 132 13.89 -14.81 -6.74
N GLU A 133 14.63 -15.83 -6.30
CA GLU A 133 14.05 -17.08 -5.77
C GLU A 133 13.05 -16.80 -4.64
N ILE A 134 13.45 -15.95 -3.68
CA ILE A 134 12.59 -15.54 -2.57
C ILE A 134 11.36 -14.75 -3.07
N LYS A 135 11.52 -13.88 -4.09
CA LYS A 135 10.38 -13.17 -4.71
C LYS A 135 9.37 -14.17 -5.28
N VAL A 136 9.83 -15.17 -6.03
CA VAL A 136 8.97 -16.21 -6.60
C VAL A 136 8.29 -17.01 -5.48
N GLN A 137 9.00 -17.37 -4.42
CA GLN A 137 8.40 -18.04 -3.25
C GLN A 137 7.30 -17.22 -2.59
N VAL A 138 7.54 -15.94 -2.35
CA VAL A 138 6.59 -15.05 -1.67
C VAL A 138 5.36 -14.77 -2.55
N GLN A 139 5.55 -14.63 -3.85
CA GLN A 139 4.46 -14.39 -4.80
C GLN A 139 3.65 -15.67 -5.09
N GLY A 140 4.26 -16.86 -4.93
CA GLY A 140 3.63 -18.12 -5.30
C GLY A 140 3.22 -18.13 -6.77
N ALA A 141 2.08 -18.74 -7.09
CA ALA A 141 1.62 -18.85 -8.49
C ALA A 141 1.41 -17.51 -9.19
N ALA A 142 1.21 -16.40 -8.47
CA ALA A 142 1.12 -15.07 -9.07
C ALA A 142 2.41 -14.64 -9.78
N ALA A 143 3.56 -15.23 -9.43
CA ALA A 143 4.83 -15.02 -10.12
C ALA A 143 4.77 -15.46 -11.60
N LEU A 144 3.86 -16.37 -11.97
CA LEU A 144 3.66 -16.81 -13.36
C LEU A 144 3.15 -15.70 -14.27
N LEU A 145 2.68 -14.58 -13.71
CA LEU A 145 2.26 -13.40 -14.45
C LEU A 145 3.41 -12.41 -14.70
N ASP A 146 4.57 -12.64 -14.10
CA ASP A 146 5.77 -11.81 -14.30
C ASP A 146 6.46 -12.22 -15.61
N PRO A 147 6.65 -11.31 -16.59
CA PRO A 147 7.29 -11.62 -17.87
C PRO A 147 8.70 -12.22 -17.74
N ALA A 148 9.45 -11.85 -16.69
CA ALA A 148 10.78 -12.43 -16.46
C ALA A 148 10.68 -13.91 -16.10
N VAL A 149 9.71 -14.28 -15.27
CA VAL A 149 9.45 -15.67 -14.86
C VAL A 149 8.95 -16.49 -16.05
N GLN A 150 8.06 -15.91 -16.87
CA GLN A 150 7.56 -16.56 -18.10
C GLN A 150 8.70 -16.84 -19.09
N THR A 151 9.62 -15.88 -19.24
CA THR A 151 10.79 -16.01 -20.11
C THR A 151 11.76 -17.06 -19.58
N GLU A 152 12.04 -17.07 -18.27
CA GLU A 152 12.94 -18.04 -17.65
C GLU A 152 12.39 -19.47 -17.69
N LEU A 153 11.07 -19.64 -17.60
CA LEU A 153 10.39 -20.92 -17.80
C LEU A 153 10.27 -21.33 -19.27
N GLY A 154 10.52 -20.42 -20.21
CA GLY A 154 10.30 -20.66 -21.63
C GLY A 154 8.84 -20.94 -21.97
N LEU A 155 7.90 -20.30 -21.28
CA LEU A 155 6.47 -20.52 -21.52
C LEU A 155 6.08 -20.13 -22.94
N SER A 156 5.22 -20.94 -23.56
CA SER A 156 4.68 -20.62 -24.87
C SER A 156 3.78 -19.37 -24.83
N SER A 157 3.63 -18.69 -25.96
CA SER A 157 2.70 -17.56 -26.08
C SER A 157 1.25 -17.96 -25.75
N GLU A 158 0.86 -19.19 -26.05
CA GLU A 158 -0.45 -19.75 -25.70
C GLU A 158 -0.60 -19.91 -24.17
N THR A 159 0.41 -20.47 -23.50
CA THR A 159 0.42 -20.61 -22.04
C THR A 159 0.37 -19.24 -21.36
N VAL A 160 1.14 -18.27 -21.84
CA VAL A 160 1.15 -16.89 -21.33
C VAL A 160 -0.21 -16.22 -21.51
N ALA A 161 -0.86 -16.38 -22.67
CA ALA A 161 -2.19 -15.86 -22.92
C ALA A 161 -3.23 -16.46 -21.95
N LYS A 162 -3.20 -17.79 -21.78
CA LYS A 162 -4.09 -18.50 -20.84
C LYS A 162 -3.87 -18.07 -19.39
N LEU A 163 -2.63 -17.84 -18.95
CA LEU A 163 -2.33 -17.32 -17.61
C LEU A 163 -2.93 -15.92 -17.41
N LYS A 164 -2.83 -15.05 -18.41
CA LYS A 164 -3.41 -13.71 -18.37
C LYS A 164 -4.94 -13.77 -18.26
N GLU A 165 -5.59 -14.54 -19.11
CA GLU A 165 -7.05 -14.75 -19.10
C GLU A 165 -7.52 -15.32 -17.76
N THR A 166 -6.86 -16.39 -17.29
CA THR A 166 -7.14 -17.01 -15.98
C THR A 166 -7.03 -16.00 -14.83
N ASN A 167 -6.03 -15.11 -14.89
CA ASN A 167 -5.88 -14.05 -13.90
C ASN A 167 -6.98 -13.00 -14.01
N GLU A 168 -7.36 -12.58 -15.21
CA GLU A 168 -8.44 -11.60 -15.42
C GLU A 168 -9.78 -12.10 -14.87
N GLU A 169 -10.11 -13.36 -15.15
CA GLU A 169 -11.28 -14.05 -14.58
C GLU A 169 -11.22 -14.11 -13.06
N ALA A 170 -10.09 -14.55 -12.49
CA ALA A 170 -9.91 -14.62 -11.04
C ALA A 170 -10.02 -13.23 -10.38
N GLN A 171 -9.52 -12.18 -11.03
CA GLN A 171 -9.66 -10.81 -10.55
C GLN A 171 -11.11 -10.33 -10.62
N GLN A 172 -11.88 -10.75 -11.62
CA GLN A 172 -13.30 -10.44 -11.70
C GLN A 172 -14.10 -11.14 -10.60
N GLU A 173 -13.91 -12.45 -10.43
CA GLU A 173 -14.52 -13.21 -9.33
C GLU A 173 -14.19 -12.58 -7.98
N MET A 174 -12.92 -12.21 -7.76
CA MET A 174 -12.50 -11.54 -6.52
C MET A 174 -13.21 -10.20 -6.31
N ARG A 175 -13.39 -9.39 -7.38
CA ARG A 175 -14.13 -8.11 -7.28
C ARG A 175 -15.59 -8.33 -6.92
N ASP A 176 -16.24 -9.30 -7.54
CA ASP A 176 -17.66 -9.60 -7.30
C ASP A 176 -17.89 -10.13 -5.88
N GLN A 177 -17.05 -11.07 -5.43
CA GLN A 177 -17.08 -11.58 -4.07
C GLN A 177 -16.75 -10.51 -3.02
N MET A 178 -15.79 -9.62 -3.29
CA MET A 178 -15.54 -8.48 -2.40
C MET A 178 -16.75 -7.55 -2.33
N ARG A 179 -17.40 -7.25 -3.44
CA ARG A 179 -18.61 -6.39 -3.46
C ARG A 179 -19.72 -7.00 -2.61
N GLU A 180 -20.00 -8.28 -2.79
CA GLU A 180 -21.00 -9.03 -2.02
C GLU A 180 -20.69 -8.99 -0.51
N MET A 181 -19.43 -9.24 -0.15
CA MET A 181 -18.98 -9.26 1.24
C MET A 181 -19.02 -7.87 1.90
N PHE A 182 -18.68 -6.81 1.17
CA PHE A 182 -18.84 -5.44 1.67
C PHE A 182 -20.30 -5.08 1.91
N SER A 183 -21.21 -5.63 1.09
CA SER A 183 -22.66 -5.46 1.25
C SER A 183 -23.25 -6.31 2.39
N SER A 184 -22.67 -7.47 2.71
CA SER A 184 -23.19 -8.35 3.77
C SER A 184 -22.82 -7.91 5.19
N GLY A 185 -21.80 -7.08 5.36
CA GLY A 185 -21.36 -6.58 6.68
C GLY A 185 -20.58 -7.60 7.52
N ASP A 186 -20.35 -8.81 7.00
CA ASP A 186 -19.59 -9.86 7.68
C ASP A 186 -18.08 -9.62 7.57
N ARG A 187 -17.52 -9.02 8.63
CA ARG A 187 -16.09 -8.72 8.73
C ARG A 187 -15.28 -9.87 9.34
N GLU A 188 -15.91 -10.84 9.99
CA GLU A 188 -15.21 -11.93 10.68
C GLU A 188 -14.80 -13.02 9.67
N GLY A 189 -15.67 -13.37 8.73
CA GLY A 189 -15.36 -14.31 7.64
C GLY A 189 -14.43 -13.75 6.54
N PHE A 190 -14.16 -12.44 6.55
CA PHE A 190 -13.38 -11.75 5.50
C PHE A 190 -12.00 -12.38 5.30
N ARG A 191 -11.29 -12.71 6.39
CA ARG A 191 -9.92 -13.24 6.29
C ARG A 191 -9.88 -14.64 5.68
N GLU A 192 -10.78 -15.51 6.10
CA GLU A 192 -10.87 -16.88 5.60
C GLU A 192 -11.21 -16.90 4.12
N LYS A 193 -12.27 -16.18 3.72
CA LYS A 193 -12.67 -16.07 2.31
C LYS A 193 -11.60 -15.42 1.43
N MET A 194 -10.82 -14.46 1.95
CA MET A 194 -9.64 -13.93 1.23
C MET A 194 -8.52 -14.95 1.05
N THR A 195 -8.32 -15.85 2.01
CA THR A 195 -7.35 -16.95 1.89
C THR A 195 -7.83 -17.96 0.86
N GLU A 196 -9.09 -18.38 0.94
CA GLU A 196 -9.70 -19.29 -0.05
C GLU A 196 -9.61 -18.76 -1.47
N MET A 197 -9.92 -17.47 -1.69
CA MET A 197 -9.79 -16.83 -3.00
C MET A 197 -8.34 -16.86 -3.51
N ARG A 198 -7.36 -16.60 -2.64
CA ARG A 198 -5.94 -16.68 -3.01
C ARG A 198 -5.54 -18.11 -3.38
N ASP A 199 -5.95 -19.10 -2.60
CA ASP A 199 -5.62 -20.51 -2.86
C ASP A 199 -6.30 -21.00 -4.14
N ALA A 200 -7.54 -20.59 -4.39
CA ALA A 200 -8.26 -20.88 -5.62
C ALA A 200 -7.53 -20.27 -6.84
N MET A 201 -7.13 -19.00 -6.75
CA MET A 201 -6.34 -18.34 -7.78
C MET A 201 -5.01 -19.06 -8.02
N GLN A 202 -4.30 -19.45 -6.96
CA GLN A 202 -3.03 -20.18 -7.09
C GLN A 202 -3.22 -21.52 -7.81
N LYS A 203 -4.25 -22.28 -7.44
CA LYS A 203 -4.59 -23.55 -8.08
C LYS A 203 -4.94 -23.36 -9.56
N LYS A 204 -5.76 -22.35 -9.89
CA LYS A 204 -6.12 -22.02 -11.28
C LYS A 204 -4.89 -21.71 -12.12
N LEU A 205 -4.01 -20.82 -11.65
CA LEU A 205 -2.78 -20.44 -12.37
C LEU A 205 -1.82 -21.62 -12.56
N LEU A 206 -1.58 -22.42 -11.51
CA LEU A 206 -0.75 -23.62 -11.62
C LEU A 206 -1.37 -24.68 -12.54
N GLY A 207 -2.70 -24.74 -12.62
CA GLY A 207 -3.43 -25.65 -13.50
C GLY A 207 -3.22 -25.40 -14.99
N VAL A 208 -2.83 -24.18 -15.38
CA VAL A 208 -2.51 -23.83 -16.77
C VAL A 208 -1.18 -24.45 -17.22
N LEU A 209 -0.27 -24.70 -16.29
CA LEU A 209 1.05 -25.24 -16.58
C LEU A 209 1.00 -26.76 -16.79
N SER A 210 1.81 -27.24 -17.72
CA SER A 210 2.21 -28.64 -17.82
C SER A 210 3.00 -29.09 -16.58
N ASP A 211 3.13 -30.40 -16.39
CA ASP A 211 3.85 -30.95 -15.24
C ASP A 211 5.36 -30.62 -15.28
N SER A 212 5.95 -30.54 -16.47
CA SER A 212 7.33 -30.06 -16.63
C SER A 212 7.49 -28.59 -16.27
N GLU A 213 6.55 -27.72 -16.65
CA GLU A 213 6.58 -26.30 -16.29
C GLU A 213 6.37 -26.10 -14.79
N LYS A 214 5.49 -26.88 -14.14
CA LYS A 214 5.32 -26.88 -12.68
C LYS A 214 6.60 -27.30 -11.95
N ALA A 215 7.29 -28.32 -12.46
CA ALA A 215 8.56 -28.78 -11.90
C ALA A 215 9.64 -27.69 -12.03
N ALA A 216 9.77 -27.07 -13.20
CA ALA A 216 10.67 -25.95 -13.44
C ALA A 216 10.33 -24.75 -12.53
N PHE A 217 9.04 -24.43 -12.38
CA PHE A 217 8.58 -23.36 -11.49
C PHE A 217 8.93 -23.62 -10.03
N THR A 218 8.80 -24.88 -9.58
CA THR A 218 9.21 -25.29 -8.24
C THR A 218 10.72 -25.18 -8.06
N ALA A 219 11.51 -25.51 -9.08
CA ALA A 219 12.97 -25.37 -9.03
C ALA A 219 13.41 -23.90 -8.94
N MET A 220 12.76 -22.99 -9.66
CA MET A 220 13.03 -21.55 -9.59
C MET A 220 12.77 -20.92 -8.22
N GLN A 221 11.97 -21.58 -7.37
CA GLN A 221 11.77 -21.11 -6.00
C GLN A 221 13.04 -21.28 -5.14
N GLY A 222 13.95 -22.18 -5.49
CA GLY A 222 15.15 -22.45 -4.68
C GLY A 222 14.83 -22.91 -3.25
N ASP A 223 15.77 -22.71 -2.34
CA ASP A 223 15.65 -23.17 -0.95
C ASP A 223 14.50 -22.45 -0.23
N LYS A 224 13.62 -23.20 0.45
CA LYS A 224 12.48 -22.61 1.17
C LYS A 224 12.93 -21.63 2.25
N ILE A 225 12.20 -20.54 2.39
CA ILE A 225 12.35 -19.58 3.49
C ILE A 225 11.01 -19.36 4.19
N ASP A 226 11.05 -19.33 5.52
CA ASP A 226 9.85 -19.06 6.33
C ASP A 226 9.61 -17.54 6.46
N ILE A 227 8.83 -17.00 5.53
CA ILE A 227 8.39 -15.60 5.52
C ILE A 227 6.89 -15.55 5.76
N THR A 228 6.50 -14.88 6.84
CA THR A 228 5.09 -14.67 7.16
C THR A 228 4.56 -13.37 6.56
N VAL A 229 3.24 -13.25 6.43
CA VAL A 229 2.58 -11.97 6.07
C VAL A 229 2.96 -10.86 7.07
N GLN A 230 3.18 -11.20 8.33
CA GLN A 230 3.60 -10.25 9.36
C GLN A 230 5.00 -9.69 9.10
N ASP A 231 5.91 -10.52 8.60
CA ASP A 231 7.26 -10.12 8.21
C ASP A 231 7.20 -9.14 7.02
N LEU A 232 6.39 -9.45 6.00
CA LEU A 232 6.20 -8.62 4.80
C LEU A 232 5.50 -7.26 5.09
N MET A 233 4.67 -7.22 6.13
CA MET A 233 3.99 -6.01 6.62
C MET A 233 4.89 -5.10 7.45
N GLY A 234 6.18 -5.45 7.58
CA GLY A 234 7.21 -4.65 8.21
C GLY A 234 7.12 -4.64 9.73
N GLY A 235 6.77 -5.77 10.35
CA GLY A 235 6.99 -6.03 11.78
C GLY A 235 6.38 -5.03 12.77
N ARG A 236 5.49 -4.13 12.32
CA ARG A 236 4.92 -3.04 13.13
C ARG A 236 3.79 -3.53 14.05
N GLY A 237 3.99 -4.69 14.65
CA GLY A 237 3.07 -5.38 15.57
C GLY A 237 3.73 -6.01 16.79
N ARG A 238 5.03 -5.77 17.05
CA ARG A 238 5.67 -6.16 18.32
C ARG A 238 6.90 -5.27 18.58
N GLY A 239 6.78 -4.32 19.51
CA GLY A 239 7.88 -3.46 19.97
C GLY A 239 7.95 -2.10 19.26
N GLY A 240 7.60 -1.02 19.97
CA GLY A 240 7.74 0.35 19.44
C GLY A 240 6.64 1.35 19.83
N PHE A 241 5.86 1.07 20.88
CA PHE A 241 5.08 2.09 21.59
C PHE A 241 5.70 2.37 22.96
N ASN A 242 7.01 2.62 23.03
CA ASN A 242 7.64 3.36 24.13
C ASN A 242 9.14 3.55 23.88
N ALA A 243 9.54 4.66 23.26
CA ALA A 243 10.83 5.31 23.45
C ALA A 243 10.86 6.57 22.59
N GLY A 244 10.91 7.75 23.22
CA GLY A 244 11.17 9.02 22.53
C GLY A 244 10.07 10.09 22.56
N GLY A 245 9.11 10.01 23.50
CA GLY A 245 8.06 11.01 23.67
C GLY A 245 7.95 11.56 25.09
N GLY A 246 9.09 11.75 25.77
CA GLY A 246 9.15 12.35 27.10
C GLY A 246 8.82 13.84 27.07
N ARG A 247 7.52 14.14 27.15
CA ARG A 247 6.89 15.29 27.85
C ARG A 247 7.79 16.50 28.12
N ASN A 248 7.77 17.47 27.22
CA ASN A 248 7.86 18.88 27.62
C ASN A 248 6.63 19.61 27.07
N ARG A 249 5.53 19.54 27.81
CA ARG A 249 4.32 20.31 27.51
C ARG A 249 3.71 20.76 28.84
N GLY A 250 4.11 21.97 29.22
CA GLY A 250 3.43 22.92 30.10
C GLY A 250 2.47 22.37 31.14
N GLU A 251 2.98 22.21 32.36
CA GLU A 251 2.15 22.20 33.56
C GLU A 251 1.90 23.66 34.00
N GLY A 252 0.98 24.32 33.29
CA GLY A 252 0.31 25.53 33.76
C GLY A 252 -0.73 25.15 34.80
N GLY A 253 -0.27 24.80 36.01
CA GLY A 253 -1.12 24.50 37.15
C GLY A 253 -1.58 25.77 37.85
N GLY A 254 -2.76 26.27 37.49
CA GLY A 254 -3.46 27.28 38.27
C GLY A 254 -3.76 26.77 39.69
N ARG A 255 -3.19 27.41 40.69
CA ARG A 255 -3.68 27.34 42.08
C ARG A 255 -4.01 28.76 42.52
N ASN A 256 -5.31 29.02 42.59
CA ASN A 256 -5.88 30.15 43.27
C ASN A 256 -6.16 29.73 44.73
N ARG A 257 -5.70 30.54 45.70
CA ARG A 257 -6.06 30.68 47.13
C ARG A 257 -4.79 31.08 47.91
N ASP A 258 -4.59 32.38 48.14
CA ASP A 258 -5.11 33.15 49.29
C ASP A 258 -4.26 32.92 50.55
N ALA A 259 -3.43 33.92 50.88
CA ALA A 259 -3.02 34.31 52.22
C ALA A 259 -1.94 35.41 52.17
N GLY A 260 -2.23 36.58 52.75
CA GLY A 260 -1.25 37.37 53.50
C GLY A 260 -0.55 38.55 52.81
N ARG A 261 -1.10 39.76 53.01
CA ARG A 261 -0.36 41.04 53.15
C ARG A 261 0.83 40.91 54.11
N PRO A 262 1.92 41.72 53.99
CA PRO A 262 1.92 43.19 54.21
C PRO A 262 2.67 43.95 53.09
N GLU A 263 2.26 45.15 52.65
CA GLU A 263 2.38 46.50 53.24
C GLU A 263 3.82 47.07 53.28
N LEU A 264 3.94 48.33 52.83
CA LEU A 264 5.05 49.31 52.95
C LEU A 264 6.14 49.17 51.84
N GLU A 265 6.54 50.21 51.09
CA GLU A 265 6.50 51.68 51.18
C GLU A 265 6.42 52.28 49.76
#